data_AF-A0AAU4G7R8-F1
#
_entry.id   AF-A0AAU4G7R8-F1
#
_cell.length_a   1.000
_cell.length_b   1.000
_cell.length_c   1.000
_cell.angle_alpha   90.00
_cell.angle_beta   90.00
_cell.angle_gamma   90.00
#
_symmetry.space_group_name_H-M   'P 1'
#
loop_
_entity.id
_entity.type
_entity.pdbx_description
1 polymer ?
#
loop_
_entity_poly.entity_id
_entity_poly.type
_entity_poly.pdbx_seq_one_letter_code
_entity_poly.pdbx_strand_id
1 'polypeptide(L)'
;MMPSQKFEDTVRQELAATPLPATQPDESAQMARAVLATRARRRRRGVVAAAVTAVAVAAGGSAVIGTVNGSGAPAQVQTAAVTQWPARGPLSGDTGLAQRARQVWSQAAPDAVSSGLPAALLYAGATPAGSAVAETVVVLRGQDHDGGTRLAFLTGSDQQHLQVRAQLEVPDGQLGAPAYGFVGTQPRTGGTTAPVSLAVAITAPGVTSAWFTTSAVDAEMSDSVSRPADGLLTTALPPAAAAWNTRIATGGPKNPAFGTLTGTTVDPVTSPGVLTGGGARLQGSTGAARGDIVTTTAGFAGVVTAVSATGEAVVDADLAQLPVASGLRVVTAVTGHPVTLSATGGQATVTAGPEVLREGNRIVLTGFGISAGEVNLGTVHPGPGGTWLLQRTTRPADGPAALIHR
;
A
#
# COMPACT_ATOMS: atom_id res chain seq x y z
N MET A 1 -33.28 1.24 47.53
CA MET A 1 -34.62 1.16 46.92
C MET A 1 -35.14 2.58 46.78
N MET A 2 -35.45 3.20 45.64
CA MET A 2 -35.44 2.89 44.20
C MET A 2 -35.07 4.20 43.45
N PRO A 3 -33.90 4.29 42.79
CA PRO A 3 -33.63 5.35 41.80
C PRO A 3 -33.49 4.84 40.36
N SER A 4 -33.37 3.52 40.15
CA SER A 4 -33.02 2.93 38.84
C SER A 4 -34.14 3.05 37.79
N GLN A 5 -35.40 2.93 38.19
CA GLN A 5 -36.53 2.98 37.24
C GLN A 5 -36.73 4.38 36.64
N LYS A 6 -36.56 5.45 37.42
CA LYS A 6 -36.66 6.82 36.91
C LYS A 6 -35.57 7.15 35.89
N PHE A 7 -34.37 6.57 36.02
CA PHE A 7 -33.29 6.79 35.06
C PHE A 7 -33.57 6.08 33.73
N GLU A 8 -34.02 4.83 33.76
CA GLU A 8 -34.39 4.10 32.54
C GLU A 8 -35.54 4.77 31.78
N ASP A 9 -36.54 5.27 32.51
CA ASP A 9 -37.68 5.97 31.89
C ASP A 9 -37.25 7.32 31.28
N THR A 10 -36.32 8.03 31.92
CA THR A 10 -35.78 9.30 31.40
C THR A 10 -34.94 9.07 30.15
N VAL A 11 -34.09 8.03 30.12
CA VAL A 11 -33.27 7.69 28.95
C VAL A 11 -34.12 7.24 27.78
N ARG A 12 -35.20 6.47 28.00
CA ARG A 12 -36.15 6.12 26.93
C ARG A 12 -36.88 7.33 26.38
N GLN A 13 -37.26 8.28 27.23
CA GLN A 13 -37.92 9.51 26.78
C GLN A 13 -36.99 10.41 25.97
N GLU A 14 -35.73 10.56 26.36
CA GLU A 14 -34.75 11.35 25.61
C GLU A 14 -34.36 10.70 24.27
N LEU A 15 -34.23 9.37 24.23
CA LEU A 15 -33.97 8.64 22.98
C LEU A 15 -35.16 8.68 22.01
N ALA A 16 -36.40 8.71 22.53
CA ALA A 16 -37.59 8.85 21.70
C ALA A 16 -37.81 10.29 21.18
N ALA A 17 -37.29 11.29 21.90
CA ALA A 17 -37.44 12.71 21.55
C ALA A 17 -36.33 13.23 20.62
N THR A 18 -35.23 12.50 20.44
CA THR A 18 -34.12 12.91 19.58
C THR A 18 -34.39 12.49 18.13
N PRO A 19 -34.67 13.43 17.19
CA PRO A 19 -34.82 13.09 15.79
C PRO A 19 -33.45 12.69 15.26
N LEU A 20 -33.28 11.40 14.94
CA LEU A 20 -32.09 10.94 14.24
C LEU A 20 -32.03 11.66 12.87
N PRO A 21 -30.88 12.25 12.48
CA PRO A 21 -30.72 12.75 11.13
C PRO A 21 -30.99 11.59 10.17
N ALA A 22 -31.86 11.81 9.18
CA ALA A 22 -32.23 10.82 8.19
C ALA A 22 -31.01 10.48 7.32
N THR A 23 -30.13 9.60 7.81
CA THR A 23 -29.20 8.86 6.97
C THR A 23 -30.03 8.05 6.00
N GLN A 24 -29.82 8.30 4.70
CA GLN A 24 -30.55 7.59 3.65
C GLN A 24 -30.47 6.08 3.91
N PRO A 25 -31.60 5.34 3.87
CA PRO A 25 -31.65 3.91 4.19
C PRO A 25 -30.65 3.05 3.40
N ASP A 26 -30.15 3.57 2.27
CA ASP A 26 -29.24 2.88 1.38
C ASP A 26 -27.78 2.84 1.86
N GLU A 27 -27.28 3.82 2.62
CA GLU A 27 -25.86 3.83 3.04
C GLU A 27 -25.56 2.82 4.15
N SER A 28 -26.44 2.74 5.15
CA SER A 28 -26.33 1.76 6.24
C SER A 28 -26.58 0.34 5.73
N ALA A 29 -27.52 0.16 4.78
CA ALA A 29 -27.75 -1.10 4.10
C ALA A 29 -26.56 -1.50 3.22
N GLN A 30 -25.88 -0.57 2.55
CA GLN A 30 -24.69 -0.84 1.75
C GLN A 30 -23.48 -1.21 2.62
N MET A 31 -23.24 -0.50 3.74
CA MET A 31 -22.18 -0.87 4.69
C MET A 31 -22.46 -2.24 5.33
N ALA A 32 -23.71 -2.51 5.74
CA ALA A 32 -24.11 -3.81 6.25
C ALA A 32 -23.92 -4.91 5.20
N ARG A 33 -24.29 -4.67 3.93
CA ARG A 33 -24.06 -5.62 2.83
C ARG A 33 -22.57 -5.85 2.55
N ALA A 34 -21.72 -4.83 2.62
CA ALA A 34 -20.27 -4.97 2.45
C ALA A 34 -19.65 -5.80 3.59
N VAL A 35 -20.04 -5.55 4.84
CA VAL A 35 -19.59 -6.31 6.01
C VAL A 35 -20.11 -7.76 5.95
N LEU A 36 -21.36 -7.96 5.55
CA LEU A 36 -21.96 -9.30 5.40
C LEU A 36 -21.39 -10.07 4.22
N ALA A 37 -21.09 -9.43 3.08
CA ALA A 37 -20.42 -10.07 1.94
C ALA A 37 -19.01 -10.56 2.33
N THR A 38 -18.31 -9.77 3.15
CA THR A 38 -16.99 -10.12 3.70
C THR A 38 -17.09 -11.33 4.65
N ARG A 39 -18.13 -11.38 5.50
CA ARG A 39 -18.41 -12.55 6.38
C ARG A 39 -18.88 -13.79 5.61
N ALA A 40 -19.68 -13.63 4.56
CA ALA A 40 -20.18 -14.73 3.73
C ALA A 40 -19.06 -15.41 2.93
N ARG A 41 -18.08 -14.64 2.43
CA ARG A 41 -16.86 -15.18 1.80
C ARG A 41 -16.04 -16.05 2.77
N ARG A 42 -15.99 -15.71 4.07
CA ARG A 42 -15.33 -16.54 5.08
C ARG A 42 -16.06 -17.87 5.33
N ARG A 43 -17.39 -17.88 5.37
CA ARG A 43 -18.18 -19.12 5.58
C ARG A 43 -18.14 -20.08 4.39
N ARG A 44 -18.10 -19.59 3.15
CA ARG A 44 -18.00 -20.47 1.96
C ARG A 44 -16.66 -21.18 1.80
N ARG A 45 -15.60 -20.74 2.49
CA ARG A 45 -14.27 -21.38 2.45
C ARG A 45 -14.10 -22.53 3.46
N GLY A 46 -15.07 -22.77 4.34
CA GLY A 46 -15.04 -23.87 5.31
C GLY A 46 -15.58 -25.21 4.81
N VAL A 47 -16.02 -25.33 3.54
CA VAL A 47 -16.71 -26.54 3.03
C VAL A 47 -16.09 -27.10 1.73
N VAL A 48 -15.00 -26.54 1.21
CA VAL A 48 -14.28 -27.12 0.04
C VAL A 48 -12.85 -27.48 0.44
N ALA A 49 -12.74 -28.43 1.36
CA ALA A 49 -11.50 -29.10 1.73
C ALA A 49 -11.73 -30.61 1.76
N ALA A 50 -12.23 -31.16 0.65
CA ALA A 50 -12.22 -32.58 0.34
C ALA A 50 -12.45 -32.76 -1.16
N ALA A 51 -11.65 -33.62 -1.78
CA ALA A 51 -11.62 -34.01 -3.20
C ALA A 51 -10.98 -33.01 -4.18
N VAL A 52 -9.71 -33.27 -4.55
CA VAL A 52 -9.37 -33.92 -5.84
C VAL A 52 -7.98 -34.53 -5.68
N THR A 53 -7.95 -35.86 -5.52
CA THR A 53 -6.74 -36.67 -5.57
C THR A 53 -6.67 -37.31 -6.96
N ALA A 54 -5.52 -37.13 -7.62
CA ALA A 54 -4.96 -37.93 -8.71
C ALA A 54 -5.78 -38.17 -10.00
N VAL A 55 -5.32 -37.58 -11.11
CA VAL A 55 -5.09 -38.31 -12.38
C VAL A 55 -3.82 -37.76 -13.02
N ALA A 56 -2.76 -38.56 -12.98
CA ALA A 56 -1.65 -38.47 -13.93
C ALA A 56 -1.93 -39.44 -15.08
N VAL A 57 -1.48 -39.11 -16.31
CA VAL A 57 -0.78 -39.99 -17.28
C VAL A 57 -0.85 -39.40 -18.69
N ALA A 58 0.35 -39.23 -19.27
CA ALA A 58 0.77 -39.25 -20.70
C ALA A 58 0.10 -38.27 -21.71
N ALA A 59 0.78 -37.69 -22.69
CA ALA A 59 2.00 -38.01 -23.46
C ALA A 59 2.65 -36.67 -23.92
N GLY A 60 3.97 -36.45 -23.93
CA GLY A 60 5.04 -37.03 -24.76
C GLY A 60 5.65 -35.89 -25.61
N GLY A 61 6.96 -35.64 -25.77
CA GLY A 61 8.22 -36.22 -25.30
C GLY A 61 9.30 -35.11 -25.25
N SER A 62 10.25 -35.16 -24.32
CA SER A 62 11.67 -35.59 -24.48
C SER A 62 12.55 -34.65 -25.34
N ALA A 63 13.77 -34.23 -24.98
CA ALA A 63 14.59 -34.36 -23.77
C ALA A 63 15.86 -33.50 -23.99
N VAL A 64 16.39 -32.88 -22.93
CA VAL A 64 17.80 -33.08 -22.53
C VAL A 64 17.81 -33.11 -21.00
N ILE A 65 17.94 -34.31 -20.44
CA ILE A 65 18.15 -34.56 -19.01
C ILE A 65 19.66 -34.62 -18.80
N GLY A 66 20.22 -33.59 -18.19
CA GLY A 66 21.49 -33.65 -17.49
C GLY A 66 21.22 -33.79 -16.00
N THR A 67 21.36 -35.00 -15.47
CA THR A 67 21.33 -35.27 -14.03
C THR A 67 22.56 -34.65 -13.35
N VAL A 68 22.33 -33.64 -12.53
CA VAL A 68 23.29 -33.24 -11.48
C VAL A 68 22.51 -33.16 -10.18
N ASN A 69 22.77 -34.13 -9.30
CA ASN A 69 22.44 -34.05 -7.88
C ASN A 69 23.27 -32.90 -7.29
N GLY A 70 22.66 -31.72 -7.24
CA GLY A 70 23.17 -30.58 -6.51
C GLY A 70 22.00 -29.92 -5.82
N SER A 71 22.15 -29.63 -4.53
CA SER A 71 21.37 -28.66 -3.78
C SER A 71 21.50 -27.29 -4.45
N GLY A 72 20.83 -27.12 -5.60
CA GLY A 72 20.74 -25.86 -6.31
C GLY A 72 19.72 -25.00 -5.59
N ALA A 73 20.19 -23.92 -4.97
CA ALA A 73 19.32 -22.80 -4.65
C ALA A 73 18.42 -22.51 -5.87
N PRO A 74 17.11 -22.27 -5.69
CA PRO A 74 16.23 -21.99 -6.83
C PRO A 74 16.88 -20.89 -7.66
N ALA A 75 17.07 -21.17 -8.96
CA ALA A 75 17.66 -20.21 -9.89
C ALA A 75 16.93 -18.88 -9.72
N GLN A 76 17.65 -17.84 -9.28
CA GLN A 76 17.10 -16.49 -9.22
C GLN A 76 16.60 -16.17 -10.63
N VAL A 77 15.29 -15.95 -10.76
CA VAL A 77 14.71 -15.47 -12.00
C VAL A 77 15.36 -14.13 -12.28
N GLN A 78 16.29 -14.09 -13.24
CA GLN A 78 16.93 -12.86 -13.65
C GLN A 78 15.88 -12.03 -14.37
N THR A 79 15.31 -11.08 -13.65
CA THR A 79 14.29 -10.18 -14.15
C THR A 79 14.94 -9.20 -15.12
N ALA A 80 14.49 -9.24 -16.38
CA ALA A 80 14.94 -8.30 -17.40
C ALA A 80 14.71 -6.86 -16.93
N ALA A 81 15.61 -5.96 -17.32
CA ALA A 81 15.44 -4.54 -17.03
C ALA A 81 14.11 -4.03 -17.60
N VAL A 82 13.44 -3.10 -16.92
CA VAL A 82 12.16 -2.51 -17.39
C VAL A 82 12.30 -1.83 -18.77
N THR A 83 13.52 -1.43 -19.13
CA THR A 83 13.90 -0.92 -20.46
C THR A 83 13.76 -1.97 -21.58
N GLN A 84 13.67 -3.25 -21.25
CA GLN A 84 13.56 -4.37 -22.18
C GLN A 84 12.15 -5.00 -22.18
N TRP A 85 11.22 -4.51 -21.35
CA TRP A 85 9.89 -5.11 -21.26
C TRP A 85 9.06 -4.82 -22.52
N PRO A 86 8.40 -5.83 -23.11
CA PRO A 86 7.51 -5.61 -24.24
C PRO A 86 6.19 -4.96 -23.78
N ALA A 87 5.52 -4.28 -24.70
CA ALA A 87 4.15 -3.83 -24.51
C ALA A 87 3.20 -5.03 -24.30
N ARG A 88 2.29 -4.93 -23.33
CA ARG A 88 1.32 -5.98 -22.99
C ARG A 88 -0.09 -5.42 -22.78
N GLY A 89 -1.05 -6.32 -22.65
CA GLY A 89 -2.45 -6.00 -22.43
C GLY A 89 -3.26 -5.89 -23.72
N PRO A 90 -4.59 -6.03 -23.62
CA PRO A 90 -5.49 -6.17 -24.77
C PRO A 90 -5.57 -4.92 -25.66
N LEU A 91 -5.16 -3.75 -25.15
CA LEU A 91 -5.19 -2.49 -25.89
C LEU A 91 -3.80 -2.02 -26.32
N SER A 92 -2.78 -2.88 -26.21
CA SER A 92 -1.39 -2.53 -26.60
C SER A 92 -1.21 -2.22 -28.09
N GLY A 93 -2.09 -2.73 -28.94
CA GLY A 93 -2.13 -2.42 -30.38
C GLY A 93 -2.86 -1.11 -30.74
N ASP A 94 -3.53 -0.45 -29.79
CA ASP A 94 -4.22 0.82 -30.05
C ASP A 94 -3.21 1.98 -30.06
N THR A 95 -2.78 2.34 -31.27
CA THR A 95 -1.81 3.42 -31.50
C THR A 95 -2.37 4.79 -31.10
N GLY A 96 -3.69 5.01 -31.25
CA GLY A 96 -4.34 6.25 -30.85
C GLY A 96 -4.36 6.42 -29.33
N LEU A 97 -4.65 5.35 -28.59
CA LEU A 97 -4.56 5.33 -27.13
C LEU A 97 -3.13 5.60 -26.66
N ALA A 98 -2.14 4.95 -27.27
CA ALA A 98 -0.73 5.17 -26.93
C ALA A 98 -0.30 6.62 -27.18
N GLN A 99 -0.73 7.23 -28.29
CA GLN A 99 -0.46 8.64 -28.60
C GLN A 99 -1.13 9.58 -27.59
N ARG A 100 -2.41 9.38 -27.27
CA ARG A 100 -3.11 10.16 -26.25
C ARG A 100 -2.43 10.05 -24.88
N ALA A 101 -2.05 8.85 -24.47
CA ALA A 101 -1.37 8.63 -23.21
C ALA A 101 -0.02 9.36 -23.14
N ARG A 102 0.77 9.33 -24.23
CA ARG A 102 2.03 10.08 -24.32
C ARG A 102 1.80 11.59 -24.21
N GLN A 103 0.79 12.10 -24.89
CA GLN A 103 0.43 13.52 -24.84
C GLN A 103 -0.01 13.93 -23.43
N VAL A 104 -0.85 13.14 -22.77
CA VAL A 104 -1.29 13.39 -21.39
C VAL A 104 -0.09 13.40 -20.45
N TRP A 105 0.85 12.46 -20.61
CA TRP A 105 2.05 12.43 -19.79
C TRP A 105 2.97 13.64 -20.04
N SER A 106 3.27 13.97 -21.30
CA SER A 106 4.15 15.10 -21.62
C SER A 106 3.57 16.45 -21.19
N GLN A 107 2.25 16.60 -21.19
CA GLN A 107 1.58 17.79 -20.67
C GLN A 107 1.63 17.87 -19.14
N ALA A 108 1.47 16.74 -18.45
CA ALA A 108 1.45 16.69 -16.99
C ALA A 108 2.86 16.79 -16.36
N ALA A 109 3.91 16.34 -17.07
CA ALA A 109 5.28 16.33 -16.59
C ALA A 109 6.28 16.61 -17.72
N PRO A 110 6.40 17.87 -18.18
CA PRO A 110 7.27 18.24 -19.30
C PRO A 110 8.74 17.84 -19.11
N ASP A 111 9.24 17.92 -17.87
CA ASP A 111 10.64 17.62 -17.54
C ASP A 111 10.91 16.12 -17.34
N ALA A 112 9.86 15.29 -17.22
CA ALA A 112 9.98 13.86 -16.95
C ALA A 112 10.23 13.02 -18.22
N VAL A 113 10.10 13.61 -19.41
CA VAL A 113 10.30 12.93 -20.69
C VAL A 113 11.20 13.78 -21.58
N SER A 114 12.41 13.30 -21.82
CA SER A 114 13.36 13.88 -22.76
C SER A 114 12.71 14.02 -24.15
N SER A 115 12.82 15.22 -24.72
CA SER A 115 12.20 15.60 -25.99
C SER A 115 12.68 14.79 -27.20
N GLY A 116 13.78 14.03 -27.06
CA GLY A 116 14.39 13.25 -28.14
C GLY A 116 13.89 11.81 -28.29
N LEU A 117 13.20 11.22 -27.30
CA LEU A 117 12.80 9.81 -27.34
C LEU A 117 11.32 9.63 -26.97
N PRO A 118 10.49 9.03 -27.84
CA PRO A 118 9.10 8.80 -27.52
C PRO A 118 8.99 7.77 -26.38
N ALA A 119 8.14 8.06 -25.39
CA ALA A 119 7.86 7.12 -24.32
C ALA A 119 7.35 5.77 -24.88
N ALA A 120 7.96 4.68 -24.42
CA ALA A 120 7.61 3.31 -24.80
C ALA A 120 6.38 2.85 -24.02
N LEU A 121 5.48 2.14 -24.70
CA LEU A 121 4.32 1.53 -24.07
C LEU A 121 4.73 0.23 -23.38
N LEU A 122 4.41 0.08 -22.10
CA LEU A 122 4.61 -1.17 -21.35
C LEU A 122 3.32 -1.95 -21.15
N TYR A 123 2.20 -1.25 -20.94
CA TYR A 123 0.89 -1.87 -20.77
C TYR A 123 -0.21 -0.95 -21.27
N ALA A 124 -1.23 -1.52 -21.92
CA ALA A 124 -2.52 -0.86 -22.14
C ALA A 124 -3.67 -1.87 -22.05
N GLY A 125 -4.66 -1.60 -21.23
CA GLY A 125 -5.82 -2.47 -21.05
C GLY A 125 -6.81 -1.93 -20.04
N ALA A 126 -7.94 -2.62 -19.90
CA ALA A 126 -8.85 -2.39 -18.79
C ALA A 126 -8.38 -3.19 -17.56
N THR A 127 -8.78 -2.76 -16.37
CA THR A 127 -8.67 -3.59 -15.17
C THR A 127 -9.45 -4.90 -15.36
N PRO A 128 -8.98 -6.03 -14.81
CA PRO A 128 -9.65 -7.32 -14.98
C PRO A 128 -11.11 -7.28 -14.49
N ALA A 129 -11.98 -8.05 -15.15
CA ALA A 129 -13.36 -8.21 -14.72
C ALA A 129 -13.44 -8.68 -13.24
N GLY A 130 -14.23 -7.98 -12.43
CA GLY A 130 -14.31 -8.23 -10.98
C GLY A 130 -13.27 -7.49 -10.13
N SER A 131 -12.41 -6.68 -10.75
CA SER A 131 -11.65 -5.64 -10.04
C SER A 131 -12.62 -4.69 -9.31
N ALA A 132 -12.21 -4.19 -8.15
CA ALA A 132 -12.99 -3.22 -7.39
C ALA A 132 -13.19 -1.89 -8.13
N VAL A 133 -12.37 -1.64 -9.16
CA VAL A 133 -12.43 -0.45 -10.00
C VAL A 133 -12.34 -0.87 -11.45
N ALA A 134 -13.32 -0.46 -12.26
CA ALA A 134 -13.31 -0.61 -13.72
C ALA A 134 -12.64 0.62 -14.33
N GLU A 135 -11.37 0.49 -14.71
CA GLU A 135 -10.55 1.59 -15.23
C GLU A 135 -9.76 1.14 -16.46
N THR A 136 -9.54 2.07 -17.38
CA THR A 136 -8.48 1.91 -18.39
C THR A 136 -7.15 2.26 -17.73
N VAL A 137 -6.17 1.37 -17.84
CA VAL A 137 -4.80 1.54 -17.33
C VAL A 137 -3.84 1.55 -18.50
N VAL A 138 -2.99 2.58 -18.55
CA VAL A 138 -1.86 2.68 -19.49
C VAL A 138 -0.59 2.92 -18.69
N VAL A 139 0.46 2.13 -18.97
CA VAL A 139 1.78 2.32 -18.37
C VAL A 139 2.79 2.64 -19.44
N LEU A 140 3.44 3.79 -19.29
CA LEU A 140 4.47 4.28 -20.19
C LEU A 140 5.82 4.28 -19.48
N ARG A 141 6.87 4.07 -20.27
CA ARG A 141 8.28 4.21 -19.87
C ARG A 141 8.94 5.30 -20.69
N GLY A 142 9.54 6.26 -20.03
CA GLY A 142 10.31 7.34 -20.62
C GLY A 142 11.70 7.41 -20.01
N GLN A 143 12.49 8.36 -20.50
CA GLN A 143 13.74 8.79 -19.86
C GLN A 143 13.63 10.28 -19.60
N ASP A 144 14.11 10.74 -18.45
CA ASP A 144 14.24 12.19 -18.19
C ASP A 144 15.45 12.78 -18.93
N HIS A 145 15.68 14.08 -18.74
CA HIS A 145 16.79 14.80 -19.39
C HIS A 145 18.18 14.29 -18.98
N ASP A 146 18.31 13.71 -17.79
CA ASP A 146 19.55 13.15 -17.27
C ASP A 146 19.75 11.68 -17.69
N GLY A 147 18.82 11.11 -18.45
CA GLY A 147 18.84 9.72 -18.91
C GLY A 147 18.25 8.71 -17.92
N GLY A 148 17.74 9.18 -16.77
CA GLY A 148 17.09 8.39 -15.75
C GLY A 148 15.78 7.78 -16.25
N THR A 149 15.53 6.52 -15.90
CA THR A 149 14.31 5.83 -16.34
C THR A 149 13.11 6.28 -15.51
N ARG A 150 12.03 6.70 -16.18
CA ARG A 150 10.77 7.12 -15.55
C ARG A 150 9.63 6.21 -16.02
N LEU A 151 8.72 5.90 -15.10
CA LEU A 151 7.46 5.24 -15.39
C LEU A 151 6.30 6.18 -15.08
N ALA A 152 5.30 6.20 -15.95
CA ALA A 152 4.02 6.85 -15.70
C ALA A 152 2.88 5.84 -15.75
N PHE A 153 2.04 5.90 -14.72
CA PHE A 153 0.82 5.14 -14.63
C PHE A 153 -0.34 6.09 -14.90
N LEU A 154 -1.01 5.89 -16.03
CA LEU A 154 -2.19 6.64 -16.42
C LEU A 154 -3.42 5.78 -16.16
N THR A 155 -4.45 6.38 -15.57
CA THR A 155 -5.76 5.74 -15.41
C THR A 155 -6.87 6.63 -15.94
N GLY A 156 -7.98 6.01 -16.34
CA GLY A 156 -9.15 6.73 -16.85
C GLY A 156 -10.43 5.91 -16.72
N SER A 157 -11.58 6.58 -16.68
CA SER A 157 -12.88 5.90 -16.79
C SER A 157 -13.04 5.18 -18.13
N ASP A 158 -12.32 5.66 -19.15
CA ASP A 158 -12.26 5.09 -20.49
C ASP A 158 -10.93 5.48 -21.17
N GLN A 159 -10.80 5.12 -22.45
CA GLN A 159 -9.64 5.35 -23.30
C GLN A 159 -9.44 6.82 -23.74
N GLN A 160 -10.42 7.69 -23.50
CA GLN A 160 -10.41 9.10 -23.89
C GLN A 160 -10.08 10.00 -22.70
N HIS A 161 -10.49 9.62 -21.50
CA HIS A 161 -10.34 10.41 -20.27
C HIS A 161 -9.22 9.87 -19.39
N LEU A 162 -8.00 9.81 -19.95
CA LEU A 162 -6.80 9.43 -19.20
C LEU A 162 -6.24 10.60 -18.40
N GLN A 163 -5.71 10.30 -17.22
CA GLN A 163 -4.92 11.23 -16.41
C GLN A 163 -3.69 10.52 -15.84
N VAL A 164 -2.59 11.25 -15.66
CA VAL A 164 -1.43 10.73 -14.93
C VAL A 164 -1.82 10.55 -13.47
N ARG A 165 -1.84 9.29 -13.02
CA ARG A 165 -2.21 8.93 -11.65
C ARG A 165 -0.99 8.84 -10.75
N ALA A 166 0.11 8.30 -11.25
CA ALA A 166 1.35 8.17 -10.51
C ALA A 166 2.56 8.21 -11.45
N GLN A 167 3.69 8.66 -10.91
CA GLN A 167 4.98 8.68 -11.58
C GLN A 167 6.04 8.08 -10.66
N LEU A 168 6.97 7.32 -11.24
CA LEU A 168 8.01 6.62 -10.51
C LEU A 168 9.35 6.80 -11.23
N GLU A 169 10.36 7.21 -10.47
CA GLU A 169 11.76 7.05 -10.86
C GLU A 169 12.18 5.60 -10.67
N VAL A 170 12.87 5.03 -11.64
CA VAL A 170 13.47 3.70 -11.51
C VAL A 170 14.97 3.88 -11.29
N PRO A 171 15.47 3.72 -10.05
CA PRO A 171 16.91 3.78 -9.79
C PRO A 171 17.66 2.77 -10.65
N ASP A 172 18.87 3.11 -11.11
CA ASP A 172 19.67 2.24 -11.99
C ASP A 172 19.89 0.83 -11.41
N GLY A 173 20.13 0.75 -10.10
CA GLY A 173 20.27 -0.53 -9.38
C GLY A 173 18.97 -1.34 -9.25
N GLN A 174 17.83 -0.72 -9.54
CA GLN A 174 16.50 -1.35 -9.47
C GLN A 174 15.90 -1.66 -10.83
N LEU A 175 16.56 -1.38 -11.96
CA LEU A 175 16.00 -1.60 -13.31
C LEU A 175 15.41 -3.01 -13.51
N GLY A 176 15.97 -4.02 -12.85
CA GLY A 176 15.47 -5.40 -12.82
C GLY A 176 14.44 -5.71 -11.73
N ALA A 177 13.72 -4.76 -11.15
CA ALA A 177 12.71 -5.10 -10.14
C ALA A 177 11.60 -5.98 -10.75
N PRO A 178 11.07 -6.96 -10.01
CA PRO A 178 10.07 -7.90 -10.53
C PRO A 178 8.69 -7.26 -10.75
N ALA A 179 8.44 -6.07 -10.18
CA ALA A 179 7.21 -5.32 -10.38
C ALA A 179 7.41 -3.83 -10.09
N TYR A 180 6.60 -3.00 -10.73
CA TYR A 180 6.47 -1.57 -10.47
C TYR A 180 5.01 -1.19 -10.42
N GLY A 181 4.63 -0.31 -9.50
CA GLY A 181 3.24 0.09 -9.35
C GLY A 181 3.03 1.34 -8.53
N PHE A 182 1.76 1.62 -8.25
CA PHE A 182 1.36 2.67 -7.32
C PHE A 182 0.28 2.18 -6.36
N VAL A 183 0.18 2.88 -5.23
CA VAL A 183 -0.93 2.76 -4.29
C VAL A 183 -1.50 4.14 -4.01
N GLY A 184 -2.75 4.36 -4.37
CA GLY A 184 -3.46 5.61 -4.10
C GLY A 184 -4.31 5.51 -2.84
N THR A 185 -4.15 6.48 -1.94
CA THR A 185 -4.90 6.49 -0.67
C THR A 185 -6.37 6.83 -0.85
N GLN A 186 -6.69 7.60 -1.90
CA GLN A 186 -8.05 7.95 -2.29
C GLN A 186 -8.48 7.21 -3.57
N PRO A 187 -9.74 6.75 -3.66
CA PRO A 187 -10.34 6.40 -4.94
C PRO A 187 -10.41 7.64 -5.84
N ARG A 188 -10.56 7.43 -7.15
CA ARG A 188 -10.73 8.54 -8.10
C ARG A 188 -12.00 9.34 -7.76
N THR A 189 -11.91 10.66 -7.82
CA THR A 189 -13.06 11.56 -7.76
C THR A 189 -14.08 11.16 -8.84
N GLY A 190 -15.32 10.86 -8.44
CA GLY A 190 -16.41 10.45 -9.34
C GLY A 190 -16.66 8.94 -9.47
N GLY A 191 -15.98 8.08 -8.70
CA GLY A 191 -16.35 6.67 -8.54
C GLY A 191 -17.43 6.49 -7.47
N THR A 192 -18.44 5.66 -7.73
CA THR A 192 -19.57 5.36 -6.80
C THR A 192 -19.24 4.29 -5.75
N THR A 193 -17.98 3.90 -5.62
CA THR A 193 -17.51 2.87 -4.69
C THR A 193 -16.92 3.47 -3.43
N ALA A 194 -17.14 2.79 -2.29
CA ALA A 194 -16.66 3.17 -0.95
C ALA A 194 -15.16 3.55 -0.95
N PRO A 195 -14.68 4.38 0.01
CA PRO A 195 -13.30 4.86 0.05
C PRO A 195 -12.32 3.71 0.33
N VAL A 196 -11.92 3.02 -0.73
CA VAL A 196 -10.86 2.01 -0.72
C VAL A 196 -9.64 2.58 -1.39
N SER A 197 -8.47 2.26 -0.84
CA SER A 197 -7.21 2.57 -1.48
C SER A 197 -7.02 1.64 -2.68
N LEU A 198 -6.51 2.15 -3.79
CA LEU A 198 -6.34 1.39 -5.03
C LEU A 198 -4.86 1.08 -5.24
N ALA A 199 -4.54 -0.19 -5.49
CA ALA A 199 -3.21 -0.60 -5.90
C ALA A 199 -3.22 -1.15 -7.32
N VAL A 200 -2.26 -0.69 -8.12
CA VAL A 200 -2.05 -1.12 -9.51
C VAL A 200 -0.56 -1.34 -9.70
N ALA A 201 -0.19 -2.47 -10.30
CA ALA A 201 1.20 -2.74 -10.65
C ALA A 201 1.32 -3.51 -11.97
N ILE A 202 2.42 -3.28 -12.66
CA ILE A 202 2.89 -4.13 -13.75
C ILE A 202 4.05 -5.00 -13.26
N THR A 203 4.02 -6.26 -13.62
CA THR A 203 5.03 -7.26 -13.26
C THR A 203 5.96 -7.53 -14.43
N ALA A 204 7.18 -7.98 -14.14
CA ALA A 204 8.14 -8.37 -15.17
C ALA A 204 7.58 -9.52 -16.03
N PRO A 205 7.95 -9.60 -17.33
CA PRO A 205 7.59 -10.73 -18.17
C PRO A 205 7.96 -12.07 -17.50
N GLY A 206 7.03 -13.02 -17.50
CA GLY A 206 7.23 -14.33 -16.88
C GLY A 206 6.89 -14.43 -15.39
N VAL A 207 6.57 -13.31 -14.72
CA VAL A 207 6.04 -13.35 -13.34
C VAL A 207 4.64 -13.94 -13.34
N THR A 208 4.48 -15.12 -12.73
CA THR A 208 3.21 -15.86 -12.68
C THR A 208 2.39 -15.59 -11.42
N SER A 209 3.00 -15.01 -10.39
CA SER A 209 2.40 -14.79 -9.08
C SER A 209 2.85 -13.46 -8.50
N ALA A 210 1.89 -12.66 -8.06
CA ALA A 210 2.14 -11.42 -7.35
C ALA A 210 1.01 -11.12 -6.35
N TRP A 211 1.34 -10.41 -5.28
CA TRP A 211 0.37 -9.99 -4.28
C TRP A 211 0.81 -8.70 -3.59
N PHE A 212 -0.17 -8.00 -3.02
CA PHE A 212 0.06 -6.82 -2.20
C PHE A 212 -0.10 -7.18 -0.72
N THR A 213 0.76 -6.63 0.12
CA THR A 213 0.67 -6.70 1.58
C THR A 213 0.73 -5.29 2.15
N THR A 214 -0.10 -4.97 3.13
CA THR A 214 -0.11 -3.65 3.78
C THR A 214 -0.18 -3.77 5.29
N SER A 215 0.47 -2.85 6.00
CA SER A 215 0.32 -2.69 7.46
C SER A 215 -0.87 -1.84 7.86
N ALA A 216 -1.69 -1.39 6.91
CA ALA A 216 -2.92 -0.67 7.20
C ALA A 216 -3.97 -1.54 7.94
N VAL A 217 -3.78 -2.85 8.09
CA VAL A 217 -4.67 -3.77 8.82
C VAL A 217 -3.93 -4.66 9.83
N ASP A 218 -4.63 -5.09 10.89
CA ASP A 218 -4.08 -5.88 12.02
C ASP A 218 -3.55 -7.26 11.65
N ALA A 219 -4.25 -7.94 10.75
CA ALA A 219 -3.76 -9.15 10.11
C ALA A 219 -3.26 -8.72 8.74
N GLU A 220 -1.98 -8.97 8.44
CA GLU A 220 -1.46 -8.90 7.07
C GLU A 220 -2.54 -9.47 6.15
N MET A 221 -2.93 -8.71 5.11
CA MET A 221 -3.89 -9.23 4.15
C MET A 221 -3.44 -10.63 3.77
N SER A 222 -4.31 -11.62 3.99
CA SER A 222 -4.02 -13.02 3.64
C SER A 222 -3.37 -13.02 2.26
N ASP A 223 -2.21 -13.67 2.11
CA ASP A 223 -1.42 -13.80 0.88
C ASP A 223 -2.24 -14.43 -0.26
N SER A 224 -3.28 -13.74 -0.72
CA SER A 224 -4.07 -14.15 -1.85
C SER A 224 -3.23 -13.82 -3.06
N VAL A 225 -2.34 -14.75 -3.37
CA VAL A 225 -1.51 -14.75 -4.55
C VAL A 225 -2.45 -14.63 -5.74
N SER A 226 -2.36 -13.50 -6.43
CA SER A 226 -3.08 -13.26 -7.65
C SER A 226 -2.19 -13.59 -8.82
N ARG A 227 -2.78 -14.16 -9.87
CA ARG A 227 -2.10 -14.32 -11.16
C ARG A 227 -2.26 -13.01 -11.93
N PRO A 228 -1.18 -12.29 -12.26
CA PRO A 228 -1.28 -11.08 -13.06
C PRO A 228 -1.87 -11.41 -14.43
N ALA A 229 -2.93 -10.71 -14.82
CA ALA A 229 -3.51 -10.82 -16.15
C ALA A 229 -2.68 -9.96 -17.11
N ASP A 230 -2.01 -10.58 -18.09
CA ASP A 230 -1.08 -9.91 -19.01
C ASP A 230 0.03 -9.10 -18.31
N GLY A 231 0.38 -9.51 -17.10
CA GLY A 231 1.36 -8.83 -16.25
C GLY A 231 0.80 -7.67 -15.42
N LEU A 232 -0.49 -7.32 -15.54
CA LEU A 232 -1.15 -6.33 -14.68
C LEU A 232 -1.72 -6.99 -13.43
N LEU A 233 -1.49 -6.36 -12.28
CA LEU A 233 -2.11 -6.70 -11.01
C LEU A 233 -2.86 -5.47 -10.48
N THR A 234 -4.14 -5.64 -10.13
CA THR A 234 -4.95 -4.60 -9.49
C THR A 234 -5.70 -5.15 -8.29
N THR A 235 -5.78 -4.37 -7.21
CA THR A 235 -6.59 -4.73 -6.04
C THR A 235 -7.11 -3.49 -5.32
N ALA A 236 -8.30 -3.60 -4.74
CA ALA A 236 -8.68 -2.70 -3.64
C ALA A 236 -7.94 -3.14 -2.39
N LEU A 237 -7.37 -2.17 -1.70
CA LEU A 237 -6.77 -2.32 -0.39
C LEU A 237 -7.72 -1.75 0.67
N PRO A 238 -7.53 -2.13 1.94
CA PRO A 238 -8.22 -1.49 3.05
C PRO A 238 -8.08 0.04 2.98
N PRO A 239 -9.05 0.79 3.56
CA PRO A 239 -8.86 2.22 3.82
C PRO A 239 -7.53 2.43 4.55
N ALA A 240 -6.89 3.58 4.32
CA ALA A 240 -5.58 3.95 4.86
C ALA A 240 -4.35 3.25 4.27
N ALA A 241 -4.51 2.33 3.31
CA ALA A 241 -3.36 1.80 2.60
C ALA A 241 -2.76 2.85 1.65
N ALA A 242 -1.44 2.93 1.66
CA ALA A 242 -0.64 3.90 0.92
C ALA A 242 0.65 3.24 0.42
N ALA A 243 1.38 3.90 -0.46
CA ALA A 243 2.63 3.34 -0.98
C ALA A 243 3.66 3.07 0.13
N TRP A 244 3.75 3.96 1.13
CA TRP A 244 4.71 3.87 2.23
C TRP A 244 4.41 2.77 3.26
N ASN A 245 3.21 2.19 3.25
CA ASN A 245 2.80 1.13 4.17
C ASN A 245 2.43 -0.18 3.44
N THR A 246 2.63 -0.23 2.13
CA THR A 246 2.28 -1.35 1.25
C THR A 246 3.51 -1.86 0.51
N ARG A 247 3.60 -3.17 0.29
CA ARG A 247 4.59 -3.82 -0.58
C ARG A 247 3.89 -4.62 -1.66
N ILE A 248 4.57 -4.76 -2.80
CA ILE A 248 4.25 -5.76 -3.80
C ILE A 248 5.33 -6.84 -3.76
N ALA A 249 4.89 -8.09 -3.66
CA ALA A 249 5.73 -9.27 -3.69
C ALA A 249 5.40 -10.12 -4.91
N THR A 250 6.39 -10.82 -5.42
CA THR A 250 6.29 -11.74 -6.55
C THR A 250 6.95 -13.07 -6.23
N GLY A 251 6.60 -14.12 -6.97
CA GLY A 251 7.16 -15.46 -6.78
C GLY A 251 6.41 -16.26 -5.72
N GLY A 252 7.12 -17.04 -4.91
CA GLY A 252 6.53 -17.87 -3.85
C GLY A 252 6.57 -17.16 -2.49
N PRO A 253 5.61 -17.42 -1.58
CA PRO A 253 5.53 -16.74 -0.28
C PRO A 253 6.74 -17.01 0.63
N LYS A 254 7.48 -18.10 0.41
CA LYS A 254 8.69 -18.42 1.20
C LYS A 254 9.91 -17.58 0.83
N ASN A 255 10.00 -17.12 -0.42
CA ASN A 255 11.12 -16.33 -0.94
C ASN A 255 10.56 -15.27 -1.92
N PRO A 256 9.81 -14.28 -1.40
CA PRO A 256 9.24 -13.25 -2.25
C PRO A 256 10.33 -12.33 -2.81
N ALA A 257 10.21 -11.97 -4.09
CA ALA A 257 10.96 -10.85 -4.65
C ALA A 257 10.07 -9.61 -4.62
N PHE A 258 10.56 -8.51 -4.04
CA PHE A 258 9.79 -7.29 -3.84
C PHE A 258 9.93 -6.34 -5.03
N GLY A 259 8.82 -5.74 -5.43
CA GLY A 259 8.81 -4.66 -6.42
C GLY A 259 8.75 -3.27 -5.77
N THR A 260 8.73 -2.25 -6.61
CA THR A 260 8.75 -0.84 -6.20
C THR A 260 7.37 -0.22 -6.36
N LEU A 261 6.91 0.49 -5.33
CA LEU A 261 5.62 1.19 -5.32
C LEU A 261 5.83 2.69 -5.09
N THR A 262 5.00 3.51 -5.72
CA THR A 262 4.92 4.97 -5.50
C THR A 262 3.52 5.39 -5.06
N GLY A 263 3.39 6.57 -4.48
CA GLY A 263 2.11 7.21 -4.23
C GLY A 263 1.47 7.76 -5.51
N THR A 264 0.23 8.20 -5.42
CA THR A 264 -0.38 8.99 -6.50
C THR A 264 0.13 10.43 -6.46
N THR A 265 -0.12 11.19 -7.53
CA THR A 265 0.28 12.61 -7.64
C THR A 265 -0.35 13.54 -6.59
N VAL A 266 -1.36 13.05 -5.85
CA VAL A 266 -2.04 13.77 -4.76
C VAL A 266 -1.68 13.23 -3.38
N ASP A 267 -0.94 12.12 -3.31
CA ASP A 267 -0.40 11.59 -2.06
C ASP A 267 0.90 12.33 -1.69
N PRO A 268 1.29 12.30 -0.40
CA PRO A 268 2.60 12.76 0.03
C PRO A 268 3.72 12.16 -0.83
N VAL A 269 4.71 13.00 -1.14
CA VAL A 269 5.91 12.56 -1.84
C VAL A 269 6.63 11.57 -0.93
N THR A 270 7.00 10.44 -1.50
CA THR A 270 7.80 9.42 -0.82
C THR A 270 9.05 9.11 -1.62
N SER A 271 10.15 8.86 -0.92
CA SER A 271 11.38 8.35 -1.52
C SER A 271 11.73 6.99 -0.93
N PRO A 272 12.20 6.03 -1.75
CA PRO A 272 12.67 4.75 -1.25
C PRO A 272 13.98 4.95 -0.48
N GLY A 273 14.22 4.11 0.51
CA GLY A 273 15.51 4.05 1.20
C GLY A 273 15.75 2.70 1.84
N VAL A 274 16.95 2.52 2.39
CA VAL A 274 17.34 1.32 3.11
C VAL A 274 17.73 1.70 4.53
N LEU A 275 17.04 1.11 5.50
CA LEU A 275 17.39 1.19 6.90
C LEU A 275 18.60 0.28 7.17
N THR A 276 19.59 0.84 7.89
CA THR A 276 20.83 0.16 8.26
C THR A 276 21.18 0.43 9.73
N GLY A 277 22.08 -0.38 10.29
CA GLY A 277 22.59 -0.17 11.65
C GLY A 277 21.55 -0.45 12.74
N GLY A 278 20.71 -1.47 12.54
CA GLY A 278 19.58 -1.75 13.41
C GLY A 278 18.44 -0.74 13.26
N GLY A 279 18.27 -0.20 12.06
CA GLY A 279 17.26 0.81 11.75
C GLY A 279 17.56 2.24 12.20
N ALA A 280 18.80 2.53 12.63
CA ALA A 280 19.21 3.84 13.11
C ALA A 280 19.62 4.82 12.00
N ARG A 281 19.82 4.33 10.76
CA ARG A 281 20.24 5.14 9.63
C ARG A 281 19.46 4.79 8.38
N LEU A 282 19.15 5.79 7.57
CA LEU A 282 18.49 5.65 6.28
C LEU A 282 19.45 6.08 5.17
N GLN A 283 19.69 5.17 4.23
CA GLN A 283 20.56 5.39 3.07
C GLN A 283 19.77 5.33 1.77
N GLY A 284 20.27 6.03 0.74
CA GLY A 284 19.73 5.98 -0.63
C GLY A 284 18.42 6.74 -0.85
N SER A 285 17.87 7.38 0.20
CA SER A 285 16.73 8.28 0.06
C SER A 285 17.21 9.66 -0.39
N THR A 286 16.60 10.17 -1.46
CA THR A 286 16.87 11.50 -2.00
C THR A 286 16.04 12.55 -1.25
N GLY A 287 16.64 13.72 -0.99
CA GLY A 287 15.92 14.85 -0.39
C GLY A 287 15.50 14.64 1.06
N ALA A 288 16.16 13.75 1.80
CA ALA A 288 15.86 13.55 3.22
C ALA A 288 16.08 14.84 4.01
N ALA A 289 15.12 15.18 4.88
CA ALA A 289 15.16 16.36 5.73
C ALA A 289 14.79 16.02 7.18
N ARG A 290 15.26 16.86 8.12
CA ARG A 290 14.91 16.70 9.53
C ARG A 290 13.40 16.83 9.71
N GLY A 291 12.80 15.88 10.42
CA GLY A 291 11.37 15.80 10.67
C GLY A 291 10.62 14.87 9.74
N ASP A 292 11.24 14.42 8.65
CA ASP A 292 10.65 13.44 7.74
C ASP A 292 10.39 12.10 8.46
N ILE A 293 9.34 11.41 8.04
CA ILE A 293 8.87 10.19 8.71
C ILE A 293 9.38 8.97 7.93
N VAL A 294 10.03 8.05 8.64
CA VAL A 294 10.51 6.80 8.06
C VAL A 294 9.55 5.67 8.42
N THR A 295 9.10 4.94 7.40
CA THR A 295 8.20 3.80 7.55
C THR A 295 8.78 2.54 6.91
N THR A 296 8.33 1.41 7.41
CA THR A 296 8.50 0.10 6.78
C THR A 296 7.12 -0.54 6.64
N THR A 297 7.03 -1.74 6.07
CA THR A 297 5.76 -2.49 6.15
C THR A 297 5.46 -3.05 7.52
N ALA A 298 6.35 -2.93 8.51
CA ALA A 298 5.98 -3.21 9.90
C ALA A 298 5.31 -2.01 10.57
N GLY A 299 5.30 -0.84 9.93
CA GLY A 299 4.80 0.43 10.47
C GLY A 299 5.90 1.47 10.61
N PHE A 300 5.76 2.35 11.60
CA PHE A 300 6.68 3.44 11.91
C PHE A 300 8.06 2.93 12.33
N ALA A 301 9.08 3.36 11.60
CA ALA A 301 10.47 3.10 11.93
C ALA A 301 11.07 4.22 12.78
N GLY A 302 10.83 5.48 12.41
CA GLY A 302 11.37 6.62 13.14
C GLY A 302 11.14 7.96 12.44
N VAL A 303 11.73 9.00 12.99
CA VAL A 303 11.81 10.35 12.41
C VAL A 303 13.26 10.66 12.08
N VAL A 304 13.49 11.33 10.96
CA VAL A 304 14.83 11.84 10.61
C VAL A 304 15.21 12.97 11.56
N THR A 305 16.28 12.80 12.32
CA THR A 305 16.76 13.81 13.30
C THR A 305 17.93 14.63 12.77
N ALA A 306 18.75 14.05 11.89
CA ALA A 306 19.86 14.71 11.24
C ALA A 306 20.11 14.09 9.85
N VAL A 307 20.75 14.85 8.97
CA VAL A 307 21.19 14.39 7.65
C VAL A 307 22.66 14.75 7.51
N SER A 308 23.47 13.76 7.16
CA SER A 308 24.91 13.92 6.94
C SER A 308 25.20 14.66 5.64
N ALA A 309 26.43 15.14 5.48
CA ALA A 309 26.88 15.76 4.23
C ALA A 309 26.83 14.81 3.02
N THR A 310 26.84 13.50 3.24
CA THR A 310 26.72 12.47 2.20
C THR A 310 25.27 12.07 1.91
N GLY A 311 24.29 12.73 2.53
CA GLY A 311 22.87 12.43 2.34
C GLY A 311 22.34 11.24 3.15
N GLU A 312 23.16 10.59 3.98
CA GLU A 312 22.69 9.57 4.93
C GLU A 312 21.95 10.25 6.08
N ALA A 313 20.73 9.79 6.36
CA ALA A 313 19.88 10.33 7.41
C ALA A 313 19.95 9.50 8.70
N VAL A 314 20.02 10.16 9.85
CA VAL A 314 19.93 9.54 11.17
C VAL A 314 18.46 9.46 11.56
N VAL A 315 18.03 8.26 11.95
CA VAL A 315 16.64 7.93 12.26
C VAL A 315 16.50 7.65 13.75
N ASP A 316 15.61 8.39 14.41
CA ASP A 316 15.26 8.15 15.80
C ASP A 316 13.87 7.50 15.88
N ALA A 317 13.82 6.34 16.51
CA ALA A 317 12.60 5.58 16.70
C ALA A 317 11.77 6.06 17.90
N ASP A 318 12.28 6.99 18.72
CA ASP A 318 11.53 7.53 19.85
C ASP A 318 10.29 8.31 19.37
N LEU A 319 9.12 7.90 19.86
CA LEU A 319 7.84 8.51 19.52
C LEU A 319 7.73 9.94 20.06
N ALA A 320 8.55 10.32 21.04
CA ALA A 320 8.66 11.72 21.49
C ALA A 320 9.19 12.66 20.39
N GLN A 321 9.90 12.12 19.38
CA GLN A 321 10.36 12.89 18.23
C GLN A 321 9.27 13.11 17.17
N LEU A 322 8.09 12.50 17.33
CA LEU A 322 6.99 12.69 16.38
C LEU A 322 6.59 14.16 16.35
N PRO A 323 6.59 14.80 15.18
CA PRO A 323 6.23 16.20 15.07
C PRO A 323 4.70 16.36 15.03
N VAL A 324 4.02 16.07 16.14
CA VAL A 324 2.55 16.15 16.24
C VAL A 324 2.03 17.60 16.08
N ALA A 325 2.91 18.59 16.21
CA ALA A 325 2.56 20.01 16.05
C ALA A 325 2.27 20.45 14.60
N SER A 326 2.57 19.63 13.60
CA SER A 326 2.52 20.02 12.18
C SER A 326 1.30 19.48 11.41
N GLY A 327 0.13 19.43 12.05
CA GLY A 327 -1.10 18.89 11.45
C GLY A 327 -1.20 17.36 11.42
N LEU A 328 -0.12 16.67 11.81
CA LEU A 328 -0.14 15.24 12.06
C LEU A 328 -0.87 14.94 13.36
N ARG A 329 -1.63 13.85 13.39
CA ARG A 329 -2.42 13.45 14.55
C ARG A 329 -2.14 12.01 14.89
N VAL A 330 -2.05 11.73 16.18
CA VAL A 330 -1.98 10.36 16.70
C VAL A 330 -3.37 9.98 17.18
N VAL A 331 -3.95 8.94 16.58
CA VAL A 331 -5.33 8.53 16.83
C VAL A 331 -5.46 7.00 16.93
N THR A 332 -6.56 6.54 17.50
CA THR A 332 -6.99 5.14 17.36
C THR A 332 -7.39 4.86 15.91
N ALA A 333 -6.93 3.76 15.30
CA ALA A 333 -7.18 3.45 13.89
C ALA A 333 -8.68 3.25 13.57
N VAL A 334 -9.45 2.64 14.49
CA VAL A 334 -10.86 2.29 14.22
C VAL A 334 -11.79 3.48 14.43
N THR A 335 -11.61 4.20 15.54
CA THR A 335 -12.54 5.26 15.96
C THR A 335 -12.05 6.67 15.63
N GLY A 336 -10.79 6.83 15.20
CA GLY A 336 -10.21 8.15 14.93
C GLY A 336 -10.06 9.06 16.16
N HIS A 337 -10.24 8.54 17.38
CA HIS A 337 -10.10 9.32 18.60
C HIS A 337 -8.65 9.70 18.86
N PRO A 338 -8.35 10.97 19.18
CA PRO A 338 -7.02 11.40 19.55
C PRO A 338 -6.48 10.65 20.77
N VAL A 339 -5.18 10.34 20.73
CA VAL A 339 -4.46 9.77 21.86
C VAL A 339 -3.18 10.55 22.12
N THR A 340 -2.74 10.55 23.38
CA THR A 340 -1.44 11.09 23.77
C THR A 340 -0.45 9.95 23.95
N LEU A 341 0.75 10.14 23.40
CA LEU A 341 1.86 9.21 23.58
C LEU A 341 2.87 9.81 24.55
N SER A 342 3.40 8.97 25.44
CA SER A 342 4.57 9.29 26.25
C SER A 342 5.52 8.09 26.23
N ALA A 343 6.81 8.35 26.25
CA ALA A 343 7.84 7.32 26.29
C ALA A 343 8.70 7.49 27.53
N THR A 344 8.94 6.41 28.28
CA THR A 344 9.83 6.41 29.45
C THR A 344 10.56 5.07 29.51
N GLY A 345 11.89 5.11 29.57
CA GLY A 345 12.71 3.89 29.66
C GLY A 345 12.55 2.94 28.46
N GLY A 346 12.24 3.45 27.27
CA GLY A 346 12.02 2.64 26.05
C GLY A 346 10.63 2.00 25.96
N GLN A 347 9.77 2.18 26.96
CA GLN A 347 8.37 1.78 26.93
C GLN A 347 7.50 2.99 26.56
N ALA A 348 6.64 2.81 25.57
CA ALA A 348 5.65 3.82 25.19
C ALA A 348 4.32 3.53 25.88
N THR A 349 3.72 4.54 26.48
CA THR A 349 2.38 4.53 27.07
C THR A 349 1.43 5.37 26.23
N VAL A 350 0.17 4.95 26.22
CA VAL A 350 -0.93 5.62 25.52
C VAL A 350 -1.94 6.11 26.54
N THR A 351 -2.37 7.37 26.41
CA THR A 351 -3.46 7.92 27.21
C THR A 351 -4.55 8.46 26.29
N ALA A 352 -5.80 8.21 26.64
CA ALA A 352 -6.97 8.69 25.91
C ALA A 352 -8.14 8.96 26.88
N GLY A 353 -9.24 9.50 26.37
CA GLY A 353 -10.48 9.65 27.13
C GLY A 353 -11.05 8.31 27.62
N PRO A 354 -12.03 8.34 28.54
CA PRO A 354 -12.67 7.13 29.06
C PRO A 354 -13.25 6.28 27.92
N GLU A 355 -13.10 4.96 28.04
CA GLU A 355 -13.62 3.94 27.10
C GLU A 355 -13.09 3.99 25.65
N VAL A 356 -12.11 4.87 25.36
CA VAL A 356 -11.51 4.98 24.02
C VAL A 356 -10.58 3.81 23.69
N LEU A 357 -9.82 3.34 24.68
CA LEU A 357 -8.82 2.29 24.50
C LEU A 357 -9.36 0.93 24.92
N ARG A 358 -9.10 -0.07 24.09
CA ARG A 358 -9.33 -1.49 24.33
C ARG A 358 -8.08 -2.26 23.91
N GLU A 359 -7.86 -3.40 24.54
CA GLU A 359 -6.77 -4.30 24.18
C GLU A 359 -6.79 -4.61 22.67
N GLY A 360 -5.62 -4.50 22.04
CA GLY A 360 -5.45 -4.73 20.61
C GLY A 360 -5.80 -3.53 19.71
N ASN A 361 -6.31 -2.40 20.24
CA ASN A 361 -6.50 -1.23 19.40
C ASN A 361 -5.17 -0.77 18.79
N ARG A 362 -5.17 -0.53 17.48
CA ARG A 362 -4.05 0.12 16.80
C ARG A 362 -4.04 1.61 17.01
N ILE A 363 -2.83 2.12 17.23
CA ILE A 363 -2.54 3.55 17.23
C ILE A 363 -1.82 3.89 15.94
N VAL A 364 -2.30 4.93 15.26
CA VAL A 364 -1.82 5.34 13.94
C VAL A 364 -1.49 6.82 13.94
N LEU A 365 -0.52 7.19 13.11
CA LEU A 365 -0.23 8.55 12.73
C LEU A 365 -0.98 8.87 11.43
N THR A 366 -1.70 9.99 11.42
CA THR A 366 -2.54 10.45 10.30
C THR A 366 -2.34 11.95 10.08
N GLY A 367 -3.05 12.54 9.11
CA GLY A 367 -3.00 13.99 8.85
C GLY A 367 -1.99 14.39 7.79
N PHE A 368 -1.67 13.49 6.85
CA PHE A 368 -0.79 13.76 5.72
C PHE A 368 -1.49 14.56 4.61
N GLY A 369 -1.95 15.77 4.94
CA GLY A 369 -2.67 16.65 4.04
C GLY A 369 -4.03 16.08 3.61
N ILE A 370 -4.25 15.96 2.30
CA ILE A 370 -5.47 15.37 1.74
C ILE A 370 -5.44 13.84 1.73
N SER A 371 -4.31 13.21 2.02
CA SER A 371 -4.18 11.76 1.99
C SER A 371 -4.94 11.09 3.14
N ALA A 372 -5.62 9.98 2.81
CA ALA A 372 -6.23 9.11 3.80
C ALA A 372 -5.24 8.07 4.36
N GLY A 373 -3.99 8.07 3.90
CA GLY A 373 -2.99 7.09 4.32
C GLY A 373 -2.59 7.25 5.78
N GLU A 374 -2.25 6.13 6.42
CA GLU A 374 -1.86 6.10 7.82
C GLU A 374 -0.51 5.39 8.02
N VAL A 375 0.13 5.67 9.15
CA VAL A 375 1.33 4.94 9.58
C VAL A 375 1.03 4.25 10.92
N ASN A 376 1.17 2.93 10.95
CA ASN A 376 0.98 2.16 12.18
C ASN A 376 2.08 2.46 13.20
N LEU A 377 1.73 2.93 14.39
CA LEU A 377 2.67 3.17 15.49
C LEU A 377 2.78 1.95 16.42
N GLY A 378 1.72 1.15 16.53
CA GLY A 378 1.70 -0.05 17.36
C GLY A 378 0.29 -0.44 17.80
N THR A 379 0.22 -1.43 18.69
CA THR A 379 -1.03 -1.94 19.29
C THR A 379 -1.03 -1.66 20.78
N VAL A 380 -2.18 -1.32 21.36
CA VAL A 380 -2.29 -1.07 22.80
C VAL A 380 -2.57 -2.34 23.58
N HIS A 381 -1.93 -2.47 24.73
CA HIS A 381 -2.06 -3.60 25.65
C HIS A 381 -2.23 -3.09 27.08
N PRO A 382 -2.98 -3.80 27.94
CA PRO A 382 -3.08 -3.44 29.34
C PRO A 382 -1.72 -3.57 30.03
N GLY A 383 -1.34 -2.55 30.78
CA GLY A 383 -0.13 -2.47 31.59
C GLY A 383 -0.41 -2.46 33.09
N PRO A 384 0.66 -2.47 33.90
CA PRO A 384 0.54 -2.34 35.35
C PRO A 384 -0.21 -1.07 35.75
N GLY A 385 -1.01 -1.15 36.83
CA GLY A 385 -1.71 0.02 37.38
C GLY A 385 -2.81 0.60 36.48
N GLY A 386 -3.32 -0.16 35.50
CA GLY A 386 -4.36 0.30 34.58
C GLY A 386 -3.86 1.23 33.47
N THR A 387 -2.54 1.27 33.26
CA THR A 387 -1.93 2.00 32.13
C THR A 387 -2.14 1.24 30.82
N TRP A 388 -2.13 1.96 29.69
CA TRP A 388 -2.10 1.34 28.37
C TRP A 388 -0.69 1.45 27.79
N LEU A 389 -0.12 0.31 27.41
CA LEU A 389 1.20 0.20 26.82
C LEU A 389 1.06 0.12 25.31
N LEU A 390 1.88 0.85 24.56
CA LEU A 390 1.99 0.71 23.12
C LEU A 390 3.06 -0.33 22.79
N GLN A 391 2.61 -1.50 22.36
CA GLN A 391 3.50 -2.52 21.83
C GLN A 391 3.77 -2.25 20.35
N ARG A 392 5.03 -1.99 20.02
CA ARG A 392 5.51 -1.85 18.65
C ARG A 392 5.85 -3.21 18.05
N THR A 393 5.62 -3.37 16.76
CA THR A 393 6.03 -4.50 15.93
C THR A 393 7.55 -4.50 15.77
N THR A 394 8.27 -4.88 16.84
CA THR A 394 9.75 -4.92 16.93
C THR A 394 10.46 -3.61 16.59
N ARG A 395 11.72 -3.46 17.02
CA ARG A 395 12.57 -2.36 16.53
C ARG A 395 12.72 -2.55 15.02
N PRO A 396 12.64 -1.50 14.18
CA PRO A 396 12.84 -1.65 12.74
C PRO A 396 14.17 -2.34 12.48
N ALA A 397 14.11 -3.50 11.83
CA ALA A 397 15.28 -4.21 11.35
C ALA A 397 15.85 -3.50 10.12
N ASP A 398 17.09 -3.81 9.78
CA ASP A 398 17.70 -3.36 8.53
C ASP A 398 16.88 -3.87 7.34
N GLY A 399 16.72 -3.03 6.32
CA GLY A 399 15.97 -3.38 5.13
C GLY A 399 15.20 -2.23 4.48
N PRO A 400 14.31 -2.54 3.51
CA PRO A 400 13.61 -1.55 2.74
C PRO A 400 12.65 -0.70 3.58
N ALA A 401 12.77 0.62 3.40
CA ALA A 401 11.95 1.64 4.04
C ALA A 401 11.46 2.68 3.02
N ALA A 402 10.45 3.44 3.42
CA ALA A 402 9.99 4.62 2.71
C ALA A 402 10.19 5.84 3.60
N LEU A 403 10.68 6.93 3.02
CA LEU A 403 10.70 8.24 3.63
C LEU A 403 9.48 9.03 3.15
N ILE A 404 8.70 9.57 4.07
CA ILE A 404 7.60 10.48 3.79
C ILE A 404 8.10 11.89 4.05
N HIS A 405 8.17 12.70 2.98
CA HIS A 405 8.62 14.08 3.05
C HIS A 405 7.57 14.98 3.69
N ARG A 406 8.02 15.93 4.53
CA ARG A 406 7.15 16.83 5.30
C ARG A 406 7.01 18.25 4.77
#